data_AF-A0A2K0XU44-F1
#
_entry.id   AF-A0A2K0XU44-F1
#
_cell.length_a   1.000
_cell.length_b   1.000
_cell.length_c   1.000
_cell.angle_alpha   90.00
_cell.angle_beta   90.00
_cell.angle_gamma   90.00
#
_symmetry.space_group_name_H-M   'P 1'
#
loop_
_entity.id
_entity.type
_entity.pdbx_description
1 polymer ?
#
loop_
_entity_poly.entity_id
_entity_poly.type
_entity_poly.pdbx_seq_one_letter_code
_entity_poly.pdbx_strand_id
1 'polypeptide(L)'
;MSDIRIEKTHNFDFATARDRAKQWLGEAEQQFGLKATYTEGESMDTASISKAGVDAKAVLDAQKITFEASLGFFAKPLKGVIHDGINQGLQKYFEV
;
A
#
# COMPACT_ATOMS: atom_id res chain seq x y z
N MET A 1 -16.68 0.09 3.13
CA MET A 1 -15.84 -0.19 4.30
C MET A 1 -14.70 -1.07 3.83
N SER A 2 -13.46 -0.68 4.13
CA SER A 2 -12.25 -1.44 3.79
C SER A 2 -12.18 -2.66 4.71
N ASP A 3 -11.94 -3.86 4.17
CA ASP A 3 -11.75 -5.07 4.99
C ASP A 3 -10.44 -5.00 5.78
N ILE A 4 -9.41 -4.37 5.20
CA ILE A 4 -8.10 -4.14 5.77
C ILE A 4 -7.80 -2.65 5.73
N ARG A 5 -7.30 -2.11 6.84
CA ARG A 5 -6.76 -0.75 6.94
C ARG A 5 -5.50 -0.78 7.78
N ILE A 6 -4.40 -0.27 7.23
CA ILE A 6 -3.10 -0.18 7.89
C ILE A 6 -2.61 1.25 7.74
N GLU A 7 -2.22 1.87 8.85
CA GLU A 7 -1.64 3.21 8.86
C GLU A 7 -0.25 3.13 9.48
N LYS A 8 0.75 3.70 8.79
CA LYS A 8 2.12 3.79 9.28
C LYS A 8 2.63 5.21 9.19
N THR A 9 3.03 5.77 10.32
CA THR A 9 3.73 7.04 10.42
C THR A 9 5.19 6.86 10.02
N HIS A 10 5.74 7.84 9.31
CA HIS A 10 7.14 7.90 8.95
C HIS A 10 7.70 9.31 9.20
N ASN A 11 9.02 9.40 9.34
CA ASN A 11 9.72 10.67 9.55
C ASN A 11 10.58 11.07 8.34
N PHE A 12 10.22 10.61 7.14
CA PHE A 12 10.89 10.93 5.88
C PHE A 12 10.35 12.21 5.25
N ASP A 13 11.20 12.92 4.51
CA ASP A 13 10.78 13.98 3.60
C ASP A 13 9.88 13.41 2.50
N PHE A 14 8.94 14.22 1.99
CA PHE A 14 7.94 13.77 1.02
C PHE A 14 8.56 13.15 -0.25
N ALA A 15 9.68 13.70 -0.75
CA ALA A 15 10.40 13.15 -1.89
C ALA A 15 10.95 11.73 -1.61
N THR A 16 11.53 11.52 -0.43
CA THR A 16 12.02 10.20 0.01
C THR A 16 10.85 9.23 0.21
N ALA A 17 9.78 9.69 0.84
CA ALA A 17 8.58 8.89 1.07
C ALA A 17 7.96 8.43 -0.27
N ARG A 18 7.94 9.31 -1.29
CA ARG A 18 7.49 9.01 -2.65
C ARG A 18 8.34 7.93 -3.32
N ASP A 19 9.67 8.05 -3.25
CA ASP A 19 10.57 7.05 -3.82
C ASP A 19 10.36 5.67 -3.17
N ARG A 20 10.27 5.64 -1.84
CA ARG A 20 9.99 4.40 -1.09
C ARG A 20 8.63 3.80 -1.41
N ALA A 21 7.59 4.63 -1.58
CA ALA A 21 6.27 4.17 -2.00
C ALA A 21 6.32 3.51 -3.38
N LYS A 22 7.01 4.13 -4.34
CA LYS A 22 7.18 3.57 -5.70
C LYS A 22 7.95 2.26 -5.67
N GLN A 23 9.03 2.17 -4.88
CA GLN A 23 9.81 0.94 -4.73
C GLN A 23 8.96 -0.19 -4.14
N TRP A 24 8.21 0.10 -3.07
CA TRP A 24 7.31 -0.86 -2.46
C TRP A 24 6.22 -1.35 -3.43
N LEU A 25 5.61 -0.44 -4.20
CA LEU A 25 4.62 -0.80 -5.21
C LEU A 25 5.23 -1.66 -6.32
N GLY A 26 6.43 -1.32 -6.80
CA GLY A 26 7.14 -2.11 -7.80
C GLY A 26 7.50 -3.52 -7.30
N GLU A 27 7.93 -3.65 -6.04
CA GLU A 27 8.14 -4.96 -5.41
C GLU A 27 6.82 -5.73 -5.30
N ALA A 28 5.73 -5.06 -4.90
CA ALA A 28 4.42 -5.69 -4.82
C ALA A 28 3.89 -6.15 -6.20
N GLU A 29 4.08 -5.34 -7.25
CA GLU A 29 3.74 -5.71 -8.63
C GLU A 29 4.51 -6.95 -9.08
N GLN A 30 5.81 -7.05 -8.79
CA GLN A 30 6.64 -8.20 -9.17
C GLN A 30 6.34 -9.45 -8.33
N GLN A 31 6.29 -9.30 -7.00
CA GLN A 31 6.11 -10.40 -6.05
C GLN A 31 4.73 -11.03 -6.16
N PHE A 32 3.71 -10.20 -6.36
CA PHE A 32 2.33 -10.66 -6.41
C PHE A 32 1.78 -10.68 -7.85
N GLY A 33 2.47 -10.15 -8.87
CA GLY A 33 1.90 -10.08 -10.22
C GLY A 33 0.60 -9.27 -10.27
N LEU A 34 0.52 -8.19 -9.50
CA LEU A 34 -0.59 -7.25 -9.48
C LEU A 34 -0.29 -6.04 -10.37
N LYS A 35 -1.31 -5.21 -10.62
CA LYS A 35 -1.14 -3.89 -11.22
C LYS A 35 -1.31 -2.83 -10.14
N ALA A 36 -0.36 -1.91 -10.07
CA ALA A 36 -0.41 -0.74 -9.21
C ALA A 36 -0.30 0.52 -10.07
N THR A 37 -1.26 1.42 -9.90
CA THR A 37 -1.26 2.74 -10.54
C THR A 37 -0.92 3.77 -9.49
N TYR A 38 0.21 4.44 -9.66
CA TYR A 38 0.65 5.52 -8.77
C TYR A 38 0.32 6.89 -9.37
N THR A 39 -0.24 7.77 -8.54
CA THR A 39 -0.64 9.12 -8.89
C THR A 39 0.04 10.09 -7.92
N GLU A 40 0.97 10.86 -8.45
CA GLU A 40 1.68 11.91 -7.71
C GLU A 40 0.80 13.16 -7.59
N GLY A 41 0.64 13.66 -6.36
CA GLY A 41 -0.01 14.94 -6.10
C GLY A 41 0.99 15.98 -5.57
N GLU A 42 0.49 17.20 -5.34
CA GLU A 42 1.31 18.29 -4.79
C GLU A 42 1.61 18.10 -3.30
N SER A 43 0.60 17.66 -2.52
CA SER A 43 0.69 17.52 -1.06
C SER A 43 0.57 16.08 -0.57
N MET A 44 -0.03 15.22 -1.40
CA MET A 44 -0.32 13.83 -1.08
C MET A 44 -0.29 12.99 -2.35
N ASP A 45 0.28 11.80 -2.26
CA ASP A 45 0.31 10.85 -3.36
C ASP A 45 -0.70 9.74 -3.12
N THR A 46 -1.24 9.16 -4.19
CA THR A 46 -2.21 8.07 -4.10
C THR A 46 -1.81 6.92 -5.01
N ALA A 47 -1.95 5.69 -4.54
CA ALA A 47 -1.74 4.49 -5.33
C ALA A 47 -3.00 3.65 -5.33
N SER A 48 -3.43 3.18 -6.50
CA SER A 48 -4.53 2.24 -6.64
C SER A 48 -3.99 0.90 -7.09
N ILE A 49 -4.33 -0.16 -6.38
CA ILE A 49 -3.83 -1.52 -6.61
C ILE A 49 -5.04 -2.43 -6.76
N SER A 50 -5.09 -3.20 -7.84
CA SER A 50 -6.20 -4.15 -8.04
C SER A 50 -5.67 -5.49 -8.54
N LYS A 51 -6.09 -6.58 -7.91
CA LYS A 51 -5.76 -7.95 -8.33
C LYS A 51 -6.82 -8.96 -7.88
N ALA A 52 -7.35 -9.75 -8.82
CA ALA A 52 -8.11 -10.99 -8.58
C ALA A 52 -9.11 -10.93 -7.39
N GLY A 53 -9.95 -9.89 -7.34
CA GLY A 53 -10.94 -9.72 -6.26
C GLY A 53 -10.38 -9.08 -4.99
N VAL A 54 -9.21 -8.44 -5.05
CA VAL A 54 -8.66 -7.54 -4.04
C VAL A 54 -8.55 -6.16 -4.66
N ASP A 55 -9.19 -5.18 -4.06
CA ASP A 55 -9.10 -3.76 -4.42
C ASP A 55 -8.46 -2.99 -3.30
N ALA A 56 -7.28 -2.47 -3.55
CA ALA A 56 -6.43 -1.81 -2.60
C ALA A 56 -6.12 -0.37 -3.01
N LYS A 57 -5.91 0.49 -2.02
CA LYS A 57 -5.55 1.88 -2.19
C LYS A 57 -4.53 2.29 -1.13
N ALA A 58 -3.43 2.90 -1.55
CA ALA A 58 -2.49 3.58 -0.68
C ALA A 58 -2.63 5.10 -0.82
N VAL A 59 -2.45 5.82 0.28
CA VAL A 59 -2.41 7.27 0.33
C VAL A 59 -1.17 7.63 1.14
N LEU A 60 -0.26 8.37 0.53
CA LEU A 60 0.97 8.83 1.15
C LEU A 60 0.87 10.33 1.41
N ASP A 61 0.95 10.70 2.68
CA ASP A 61 1.06 12.08 3.14
C ASP A 61 2.48 12.36 3.63
N ALA A 62 2.77 13.61 3.98
CA ALA A 62 4.09 14.02 4.47
C ALA A 62 4.53 13.30 5.77
N GLN A 63 3.60 12.78 6.57
CA GLN A 63 3.89 12.19 7.88
C GLN A 63 3.50 10.71 7.99
N LYS A 64 2.68 10.20 7.07
CA LYS A 64 2.15 8.85 7.17
C LYS A 64 1.72 8.31 5.82
N ILE A 65 1.74 6.99 5.73
CA ILE A 65 1.12 6.21 4.67
C ILE A 65 -0.10 5.48 5.23
N THR A 66 -1.22 5.60 4.53
CA THR A 66 -2.47 4.90 4.80
C THR A 66 -2.71 3.91 3.69
N PHE A 67 -2.90 2.64 4.04
CA PHE A 67 -3.26 1.60 3.10
C PHE A 67 -4.61 0.99 3.45
N GLU A 68 -5.45 0.82 2.45
CA GLU A 68 -6.77 0.23 2.59
C GLU A 68 -6.94 -0.85 1.52
N ALA A 69 -7.44 -2.02 1.90
CA ALA A 69 -7.82 -3.06 0.97
C ALA A 69 -9.23 -3.58 1.25
N SER A 70 -9.98 -3.74 0.17
CA SER A 70 -11.29 -4.35 0.12
C SER A 70 -11.14 -5.74 -0.51
N LEU A 71 -11.68 -6.74 0.18
CA LEU A 71 -11.56 -8.14 -0.20
C LEU A 71 -12.90 -8.64 -0.73
N GLY A 72 -12.90 -9.08 -1.98
CA GLY A 72 -13.98 -9.85 -2.56
C GLY A 72 -14.18 -11.18 -1.84
N PHE A 73 -15.33 -11.81 -2.08
CA PHE A 73 -15.77 -13.03 -1.38
C PHE A 73 -14.70 -14.13 -1.30
N PHE A 74 -13.94 -14.35 -2.39
CA PHE A 74 -12.89 -15.36 -2.46
C PHE A 74 -11.59 -14.99 -1.74
N ALA A 75 -11.33 -13.70 -1.54
CA ALA A 75 -10.11 -13.22 -0.88
C ALA A 75 -10.27 -13.09 0.65
N LYS A 76 -11.50 -13.08 1.16
CA LYS A 76 -11.80 -12.97 2.61
C LYS A 76 -11.08 -13.99 3.50
N PRO A 77 -10.97 -15.29 3.15
CA PRO A 77 -10.22 -16.26 3.97
C PRO A 77 -8.73 -15.96 4.06
N LEU A 78 -8.16 -15.31 3.04
CA LEU A 78 -6.75 -14.93 2.97
C LEU A 78 -6.48 -13.56 3.60
N LYS A 79 -7.48 -12.93 4.22
CA LYS A 79 -7.37 -11.59 4.84
C LYS A 79 -6.13 -11.45 5.73
N GLY A 80 -5.89 -12.42 6.61
CA GLY A 80 -4.73 -12.40 7.51
C GLY A 80 -3.41 -12.38 6.75
N VAL A 81 -3.25 -13.28 5.78
CA VAL A 81 -2.03 -13.39 4.95
C VAL A 81 -1.81 -12.11 4.13
N ILE A 82 -2.86 -11.56 3.53
CA ILE A 82 -2.79 -10.32 2.76
C ILE A 82 -2.40 -9.15 3.68
N HIS A 83 -3.07 -9.03 4.84
CA HIS A 83 -2.76 -8.02 5.84
C HIS A 83 -1.30 -8.08 6.29
N ASP A 84 -0.80 -9.27 6.63
CA ASP A 84 0.59 -9.45 7.06
C ASP A 84 1.58 -9.14 5.94
N GLY A 85 1.31 -9.58 4.70
CA GLY A 85 2.17 -9.26 3.56
C GLY A 85 2.27 -7.75 3.29
N ILE A 86 1.14 -7.04 3.36
CA ILE A 86 1.13 -5.57 3.23
C ILE A 86 1.87 -4.93 4.40
N ASN A 87 1.59 -5.36 5.63
CA ASN A 87 2.20 -4.80 6.84
C ASN A 87 3.72 -4.99 6.83
N GLN A 88 4.21 -6.16 6.41
CA GLN A 88 5.64 -6.43 6.24
C GLN A 88 6.27 -5.54 5.17
N GLY A 89 5.61 -5.36 4.03
CA GLY A 89 6.06 -4.43 2.99
C GLY A 89 6.14 -2.99 3.53
N LEU A 90 5.07 -2.50 4.15
CA LEU A 90 5.06 -1.16 4.73
C LEU A 90 6.11 -0.99 5.83
N GLN A 91 6.35 -1.99 6.67
CA GLN A 91 7.43 -1.94 7.66
C GLN A 91 8.80 -1.86 6.97
N LYS A 92 9.08 -2.73 6.01
CA LYS A 92 10.35 -2.76 5.26
C LYS A 92 10.70 -1.39 4.64
N TYR A 93 9.70 -0.65 4.15
CA TYR A 93 9.90 0.63 3.46
C TYR A 93 9.67 1.86 4.34
N PHE A 94 8.79 1.81 5.34
CA PHE A 94 8.38 2.99 6.11
C PHE A 94 8.72 2.92 7.61
N GLU A 95 9.24 1.80 8.10
CA GLU A 95 9.81 1.71 9.45
C GLU A 95 11.15 2.46 9.51
N VAL A 96 11.33 3.28 10.55
CA VAL A 96 12.52 4.09 10.83
C VAL A 96 13.19 3.59 12.08
#